data_AF-A0A1G9VFA1-F1
#
_entry.id   AF-A0A1G9VFA1-F1
#
_cell.length_a   1.000
_cell.length_b   1.000
_cell.length_c   1.000
_cell.angle_alpha   90.00
_cell.angle_beta   90.00
_cell.angle_gamma   90.00
#
_symmetry.space_group_name_H-M   'P 1'
#
loop_
_entity.id
_entity.type
_entity.pdbx_description
1 polymer ?
#
loop_
_entity_poly.entity_id
_entity_poly.type
_entity_poly.pdbx_seq_one_letter_code
_entity_poly.pdbx_strand_id
1 'polypeptide(L)'
;MSQSTPPSEQSTPPSGAPFPDGTAPAPAPVLGADVPATAPVGADVPAPAPARGNVALGLVAALAAALVAGGVYGGVAGAIEREIGWAAIGVGFLVGFAAGKLGGRNPVVPVVSALLSLGAVYLGQLLAIAVIAGNELKVSASEMFFDNFGLMTDAWSASKDFMTLVFFALAAFAAFAGAKKATE
;
A
#
# COMPACT_ATOMS: atom_id res chain seq x y z
N MET A 1 -40.23 40.70 61.30
CA MET A 1 -38.92 40.15 60.92
C MET A 1 -39.11 39.43 59.60
N SER A 2 -38.65 40.02 58.50
CA SER A 2 -38.77 39.45 57.15
C SER A 2 -37.40 39.53 56.49
N GLN A 3 -36.85 38.37 56.14
CA GLN A 3 -35.59 38.25 55.40
C GLN A 3 -35.78 38.64 53.93
N SER A 4 -34.78 39.30 53.35
CA SER A 4 -34.64 39.55 51.93
C SER A 4 -33.36 38.89 51.43
N THR A 5 -33.47 38.00 50.46
CA THR A 5 -32.34 37.40 49.71
C THR A 5 -32.04 38.23 48.45
N PRO A 6 -30.77 38.55 48.14
CA PRO A 6 -30.32 38.93 46.80
C PRO A 6 -29.58 37.79 46.06
N PRO A 7 -29.49 37.86 44.71
CA PRO A 7 -28.99 36.81 43.83
C PRO A 7 -27.47 36.84 43.66
N SER A 8 -26.86 35.70 43.34
CA SER A 8 -25.44 35.61 42.94
C SER A 8 -25.33 35.48 41.43
N GLU A 9 -24.88 36.54 40.78
CA GLU A 9 -24.59 36.63 39.35
C GLU A 9 -23.34 35.84 38.96
N GLN A 10 -23.39 35.27 37.76
CA GLN A 10 -22.33 34.57 37.07
C GLN A 10 -21.45 35.58 36.30
N SER A 11 -20.13 35.51 36.43
CA SER A 11 -19.21 36.33 35.62
C SER A 11 -17.96 35.52 35.24
N THR A 12 -17.78 35.33 33.94
CA THR A 12 -16.68 34.64 33.28
C THR A 12 -15.37 35.43 33.34
N PRO A 13 -14.17 34.79 33.37
CA PRO A 13 -12.90 35.50 33.28
C PRO A 13 -12.49 35.79 31.81
N PRO A 14 -11.99 37.00 31.50
CA PRO A 14 -11.55 37.39 30.15
C PRO A 14 -10.06 37.10 29.88
N SER A 15 -9.73 36.94 28.59
CA SER A 15 -8.38 36.76 28.03
C SER A 15 -7.71 38.08 27.63
N GLY A 16 -6.39 38.25 27.88
CA GLY A 16 -5.50 39.10 27.06
C GLY A 16 -4.44 40.00 27.76
N ALA A 17 -3.16 39.54 27.75
CA ALA A 17 -1.86 40.29 27.66
C ALA A 17 -1.38 41.27 28.79
N PRO A 18 -0.10 41.73 28.84
CA PRO A 18 1.24 41.07 28.82
C PRO A 18 2.28 41.56 29.90
N PHE A 19 3.43 40.84 29.99
CA PHE A 19 4.65 40.78 30.88
C PHE A 19 5.35 42.10 31.38
N PRO A 20 6.26 42.07 32.41
CA PRO A 20 7.71 41.77 32.21
C PRO A 20 8.50 41.14 33.40
N ASP A 21 9.79 40.85 33.12
CA ASP A 21 10.86 40.14 33.85
C ASP A 21 11.10 40.42 35.35
N GLY A 22 11.51 39.38 36.11
CA GLY A 22 12.06 39.53 37.46
C GLY A 22 12.39 38.19 38.17
N THR A 23 13.58 38.09 38.71
CA THR A 23 14.27 36.92 39.30
C THR A 23 13.74 36.40 40.67
N ALA A 24 13.62 35.06 40.81
CA ALA A 24 13.79 34.17 42.01
C ALA A 24 12.90 34.39 43.27
N PRO A 25 12.75 33.42 44.24
CA PRO A 25 13.48 32.15 44.46
C PRO A 25 12.62 30.88 44.69
N ALA A 26 13.26 29.73 44.47
CA ALA A 26 12.78 28.40 44.87
C ALA A 26 12.73 28.25 46.41
N PRO A 27 11.71 27.58 46.98
CA PRO A 27 11.74 27.19 48.39
C PRO A 27 12.58 25.91 48.60
N ALA A 28 13.38 25.92 49.66
CA ALA A 28 14.35 24.93 50.10
C ALA A 28 13.75 23.56 50.51
N PRO A 29 14.55 22.49 50.65
CA PRO A 29 14.07 21.11 50.75
C PRO A 29 13.62 20.77 52.18
N VAL A 30 12.43 20.18 52.32
CA VAL A 30 11.97 19.61 53.59
C VAL A 30 12.46 18.16 53.70
N LEU A 31 13.28 17.95 54.71
CA LEU A 31 13.89 16.69 55.13
C LEU A 31 12.86 15.84 55.88
N GLY A 32 12.67 14.58 55.45
CA GLY A 32 12.14 13.51 56.30
C GLY A 32 10.71 13.05 56.03
N ALA A 33 10.58 11.90 55.36
CA ALA A 33 9.72 10.76 55.71
C ALA A 33 9.67 9.80 54.52
N ASP A 34 9.95 8.54 54.81
CA ASP A 34 10.10 7.44 53.87
C ASP A 34 8.79 7.18 53.12
N VAL A 35 8.74 7.58 51.85
CA VAL A 35 7.72 7.13 50.90
C VAL A 35 8.38 6.09 49.99
N PRO A 36 7.89 4.83 49.93
CA PRO A 36 8.38 3.90 48.91
C PRO A 36 8.09 4.55 47.56
N ALA A 37 9.16 4.83 46.82
CA ALA A 37 9.10 5.49 45.53
C ALA A 37 8.07 4.79 44.64
N THR A 38 6.92 5.43 44.46
CA THR A 38 5.98 5.09 43.40
C THR A 38 6.78 5.20 42.11
N ALA A 39 6.95 4.08 41.42
CA ALA A 39 7.60 4.05 40.12
C ALA A 39 7.00 5.17 39.25
N PRO A 40 7.81 5.96 38.54
CA PRO A 40 7.28 7.05 37.73
C PRO A 40 6.32 6.47 36.70
N VAL A 41 5.03 6.79 36.87
CA VAL A 41 3.99 6.60 35.86
C VAL A 41 4.34 7.56 34.73
N GLY A 42 5.07 7.05 33.74
CA GLY A 42 5.61 7.85 32.66
C GLY A 42 6.91 7.29 32.09
N ALA A 43 7.11 5.96 32.13
CA ALA A 43 8.08 5.36 31.22
C ALA A 43 7.52 5.54 29.81
N ASP A 44 7.93 6.62 29.16
CA ASP A 44 7.75 6.84 27.73
C ASP A 44 8.39 5.65 27.02
N VAL A 45 7.59 4.62 26.73
CA VAL A 45 8.06 3.51 25.90
C VAL A 45 8.38 4.14 24.54
N PRO A 46 9.66 4.15 24.11
CA PRO A 46 9.99 4.74 22.83
C PRO A 46 9.20 4.01 21.76
N ALA A 47 8.45 4.78 20.96
CA ALA A 47 7.68 4.22 19.85
C ALA A 47 8.60 3.31 19.01
N PRO A 48 8.14 2.11 18.60
CA PRO A 48 8.95 1.20 17.81
C PRO A 48 9.55 1.95 16.62
N ALA A 49 10.87 1.85 16.46
CA ALA A 49 11.55 2.50 15.35
C ALA A 49 10.90 2.06 14.02
N PRO A 50 10.63 2.99 13.08
CA PRO A 50 10.02 2.63 11.81
C PRO A 50 10.83 1.53 11.13
N ALA A 51 10.18 0.39 10.85
CA ALA A 51 10.82 -0.69 10.11
C ALA A 51 11.30 -0.15 8.76
N ARG A 52 12.62 -0.19 8.53
CA ARG A 52 13.21 0.24 7.25
C ARG A 52 13.11 -0.94 6.29
N GLY A 53 12.26 -0.80 5.26
CA GLY A 53 12.20 -1.77 4.18
C GLY A 53 13.45 -1.74 3.30
N ASN A 54 13.69 -2.83 2.58
CA ASN A 54 14.77 -2.94 1.61
C ASN A 54 14.18 -2.88 0.20
N VAL A 55 14.46 -1.79 -0.52
CA VAL A 55 13.96 -1.57 -1.88
C VAL A 55 14.23 -2.77 -2.79
N ALA A 56 15.45 -3.30 -2.78
CA ALA A 56 15.81 -4.42 -3.65
C ALA A 56 14.97 -5.66 -3.33
N LEU A 57 14.77 -5.97 -2.05
CA LEU A 57 13.93 -7.08 -1.63
C LEU A 57 12.45 -6.86 -2.03
N GLY A 58 11.95 -5.64 -1.89
CA GLY A 58 10.62 -5.25 -2.37
C GLY A 58 10.45 -5.48 -3.87
N LEU A 59 11.43 -5.08 -4.68
CA LEU A 59 11.37 -5.27 -6.13
C LEU A 59 11.44 -6.74 -6.54
N VAL A 60 12.27 -7.55 -5.87
CA VAL A 60 12.32 -9.00 -6.10
C VAL A 60 10.98 -9.65 -5.75
N ALA A 61 10.38 -9.26 -4.63
CA ALA A 61 9.07 -9.75 -4.22
C ALA A 61 7.96 -9.33 -5.21
N ALA A 62 8.00 -8.09 -5.69
CA ALA A 62 7.09 -7.59 -6.71
C ALA A 62 7.20 -8.38 -8.02
N LEU A 63 8.44 -8.65 -8.47
CA LEU A 63 8.69 -9.44 -9.67
C LEU A 63 8.19 -10.87 -9.52
N ALA A 64 8.46 -11.52 -8.39
CA ALA A 64 7.96 -12.87 -8.11
C ALA A 64 6.42 -12.89 -8.09
N ALA A 65 5.79 -11.92 -7.43
CA ALA A 65 4.33 -11.78 -7.42
C ALA A 65 3.77 -11.52 -8.83
N ALA A 66 4.45 -10.72 -9.65
CA ALA A 66 4.07 -10.40 -11.01
C ALA A 66 4.06 -11.64 -11.90
N LEU A 67 5.11 -12.46 -11.83
CA LEU A 67 5.21 -13.70 -12.60
C LEU A 67 4.14 -14.72 -12.17
N VAL A 68 3.94 -14.89 -10.86
CA VAL A 68 2.93 -15.83 -10.34
C VAL A 68 1.52 -15.36 -10.65
N ALA A 69 1.17 -14.12 -10.33
CA ALA A 69 -0.17 -13.60 -10.54
C ALA A 69 -0.51 -13.46 -12.03
N GLY A 70 0.43 -12.99 -12.85
CA GLY A 70 0.27 -12.92 -14.31
C GLY A 70 0.13 -14.30 -14.93
N GLY A 71 0.95 -15.28 -14.50
CA GLY A 71 0.86 -16.66 -14.95
C GLY A 71 -0.48 -17.32 -14.59
N VAL A 72 -0.97 -17.15 -13.36
CA VAL A 72 -2.29 -17.64 -12.93
C VAL A 72 -3.40 -16.96 -13.72
N TYR A 73 -3.36 -15.65 -13.88
CA TYR A 73 -4.34 -14.91 -14.67
C TYR A 73 -4.41 -15.41 -16.12
N GLY A 74 -3.26 -15.50 -16.78
CA GLY A 74 -3.18 -15.96 -18.17
C GLY A 74 -3.58 -17.42 -18.36
N GLY A 75 -3.09 -18.31 -17.48
CA GLY A 75 -3.43 -19.72 -17.52
C GLY A 75 -4.92 -19.98 -17.30
N VAL A 76 -5.53 -19.28 -16.33
CA VAL A 76 -6.98 -19.39 -16.10
C VAL A 76 -7.75 -18.81 -17.28
N ALA A 77 -7.46 -17.58 -17.70
CA ALA A 77 -8.18 -16.92 -18.80
C ALA A 77 -8.11 -17.72 -20.11
N GLY A 78 -6.93 -18.29 -20.42
CA GLY A 78 -6.76 -19.16 -21.58
C GLY A 78 -7.52 -20.47 -21.47
N ALA A 79 -7.58 -21.08 -20.27
CA ALA A 79 -8.29 -22.34 -20.06
C ALA A 79 -9.82 -22.21 -20.15
N ILE A 80 -10.38 -21.03 -19.80
CA ILE A 80 -11.83 -20.77 -19.86
C ILE A 80 -12.25 -19.96 -21.09
N GLU A 81 -11.31 -19.65 -22.00
CA GLU A 81 -11.51 -18.83 -23.20
C GLU A 81 -12.24 -17.50 -22.93
N ARG A 82 -12.11 -16.97 -21.71
CA ARG A 82 -12.84 -15.80 -21.22
C ARG A 82 -11.89 -14.90 -20.47
N GLU A 83 -11.79 -13.66 -20.95
CA GLU A 83 -11.04 -12.63 -20.26
C GLU A 83 -11.86 -12.03 -19.12
N ILE A 84 -11.24 -12.04 -17.94
CA ILE A 84 -11.80 -11.43 -16.73
C ILE A 84 -11.07 -10.11 -16.51
N GLY A 85 -11.57 -9.02 -17.11
CA GLY A 85 -10.91 -7.72 -17.03
C GLY A 85 -10.66 -7.21 -15.60
N TRP A 86 -11.57 -7.51 -14.66
CA TRP A 86 -11.39 -7.14 -13.26
C TRP A 86 -10.23 -7.88 -12.56
N ALA A 87 -9.77 -9.03 -13.10
CA ALA A 87 -8.66 -9.77 -12.54
C ALA A 87 -7.35 -8.96 -12.60
N ALA A 88 -7.19 -8.09 -13.59
CA ALA A 88 -6.03 -7.20 -13.72
C ALA A 88 -5.85 -6.29 -12.49
N ILE A 89 -6.95 -5.85 -11.87
CA ILE A 89 -6.94 -5.04 -10.65
C ILE A 89 -6.34 -5.85 -9.48
N GLY A 90 -6.76 -7.12 -9.36
CA GLY A 90 -6.24 -8.04 -8.35
C GLY A 90 -4.76 -8.36 -8.56
N VAL A 91 -4.35 -8.62 -9.80
CA VAL A 91 -2.94 -8.82 -10.16
C VAL A 91 -2.12 -7.58 -9.77
N GLY A 92 -2.56 -6.39 -10.17
CA GLY A 92 -1.90 -5.13 -9.82
C GLY A 92 -1.76 -4.96 -8.31
N PHE A 93 -2.87 -5.09 -7.57
CA PHE A 93 -2.85 -4.98 -6.11
C PHE A 93 -1.87 -5.96 -5.46
N LEU A 94 -1.85 -7.24 -5.85
CA LEU A 94 -0.95 -8.24 -5.30
C LEU A 94 0.52 -7.91 -5.55
N VAL A 95 0.86 -7.48 -6.77
CA VAL A 95 2.22 -7.06 -7.14
C VAL A 95 2.66 -5.87 -6.28
N GLY A 96 1.80 -4.84 -6.19
CA GLY A 96 2.04 -3.67 -5.37
C GLY A 96 2.21 -3.99 -3.89
N PHE A 97 1.27 -4.75 -3.33
CA PHE A 97 1.27 -5.13 -1.93
C PHE A 97 2.52 -5.93 -1.55
N ALA A 98 2.94 -6.89 -2.39
CA ALA A 98 4.18 -7.62 -2.19
C ALA A 98 5.41 -6.68 -2.22
N ALA A 99 5.42 -5.72 -3.14
CA ALA A 99 6.47 -4.72 -3.26
C ALA A 99 6.59 -3.86 -1.99
N GLY A 100 5.47 -3.29 -1.53
CA GLY A 100 5.44 -2.40 -0.37
C GLY A 100 5.78 -3.13 0.94
N LYS A 101 5.31 -4.37 1.12
CA LYS A 101 5.54 -5.16 2.34
C LYS A 101 7.02 -5.38 2.65
N LEU A 102 7.85 -5.51 1.62
CA LEU A 102 9.30 -5.76 1.78
C LEU A 102 10.16 -4.56 1.38
N GLY A 103 9.65 -3.67 0.53
CA GLY A 103 10.32 -2.47 0.02
C GLY A 103 10.25 -1.24 0.93
N GLY A 104 9.27 -1.18 1.83
CA GLY A 104 9.09 -0.06 2.77
C GLY A 104 8.65 1.24 2.09
N ARG A 105 8.74 2.37 2.83
CA ARG A 105 8.18 3.69 2.45
C ARG A 105 8.98 4.45 1.37
N ASN A 106 9.79 3.76 0.57
CA ASN A 106 10.54 4.40 -0.51
C ASN A 106 9.58 4.75 -1.68
N PRO A 107 9.57 6.01 -2.17
CA PRO A 107 8.67 6.43 -3.26
C PRO A 107 8.91 5.69 -4.59
N VAL A 108 10.08 5.07 -4.79
CA VAL A 108 10.38 4.26 -5.97
C VAL A 108 9.54 2.97 -6.00
N VAL A 109 9.25 2.38 -4.83
CA VAL A 109 8.60 1.05 -4.75
C VAL A 109 7.21 1.05 -5.40
N PRO A 110 6.28 1.99 -5.08
CA PRO A 110 4.98 2.04 -5.73
C PRO A 110 5.08 2.25 -7.25
N VAL A 111 5.99 3.10 -7.73
CA VAL A 111 6.15 3.41 -9.15
C VAL A 111 6.64 2.19 -9.94
N VAL A 112 7.69 1.52 -9.44
CA VAL A 112 8.23 0.34 -10.12
C VAL A 112 7.24 -0.82 -10.05
N SER A 113 6.50 -0.98 -8.94
CA SER A 113 5.45 -1.99 -8.84
C SER A 113 4.30 -1.77 -9.84
N ALA A 114 3.96 -0.51 -10.11
CA ALA A 114 2.98 -0.18 -11.15
C ALA A 114 3.47 -0.62 -12.53
N LEU A 115 4.72 -0.34 -12.89
CA LEU A 115 5.30 -0.80 -14.16
C LEU A 115 5.37 -2.33 -14.25
N LEU A 116 5.77 -3.01 -13.17
CA LEU A 116 5.78 -4.47 -13.12
C LEU A 116 4.37 -5.06 -13.27
N SER A 117 3.35 -4.42 -12.71
CA SER A 117 1.96 -4.88 -12.87
C SER A 117 1.45 -4.78 -14.30
N LEU A 118 1.83 -3.73 -15.04
CA LEU A 118 1.49 -3.60 -16.46
C LEU A 118 2.13 -4.75 -17.26
N GLY A 119 3.42 -5.05 -16.97
CA GLY A 119 4.10 -6.19 -17.55
C GLY A 119 3.43 -7.52 -17.20
N ALA A 120 3.01 -7.70 -15.95
CA ALA A 120 2.34 -8.92 -15.48
C ALA A 120 1.00 -9.16 -16.20
N VAL A 121 0.17 -8.13 -16.31
CA VAL A 121 -1.13 -8.22 -16.98
C VAL A 121 -0.94 -8.48 -18.47
N TYR A 122 -0.02 -7.76 -19.12
CA TYR A 122 0.31 -7.97 -20.53
C TYR A 122 0.78 -9.40 -20.80
N LEU A 123 1.78 -9.88 -20.05
CA LEU A 123 2.30 -11.25 -20.21
C LEU A 123 1.23 -12.30 -19.91
N GLY A 124 0.34 -12.04 -18.95
CA GLY A 124 -0.80 -12.90 -18.67
C GLY A 124 -1.76 -12.99 -19.85
N GLN A 125 -2.08 -11.87 -20.51
CA GLN A 125 -2.92 -11.90 -21.71
C GLN A 125 -2.25 -12.64 -22.87
N LEU A 126 -0.94 -12.42 -23.10
CA LEU A 126 -0.20 -13.18 -24.11
C LEU A 126 -0.19 -14.69 -23.81
N LEU A 127 -0.08 -15.07 -22.54
CA LEU A 127 -0.16 -16.47 -22.12
C LEU A 127 -1.56 -17.05 -22.37
N ALA A 128 -2.62 -16.27 -22.11
CA ALA A 128 -3.99 -16.70 -22.42
C ALA A 128 -4.15 -16.98 -23.92
N ILE A 129 -3.69 -16.07 -24.77
CA ILE A 129 -3.69 -16.24 -26.24
C ILE A 129 -2.89 -17.50 -26.64
N ALA A 130 -1.71 -17.71 -26.04
CA ALA A 130 -0.89 -18.89 -26.32
C ALA A 130 -1.56 -20.21 -25.91
N VAL A 131 -2.28 -20.24 -24.79
CA VAL A 131 -3.05 -21.42 -24.34
C VAL A 131 -4.19 -21.70 -25.31
N ILE A 132 -4.96 -20.68 -25.71
CA ILE A 132 -6.09 -20.82 -26.64
C ILE A 132 -5.57 -21.32 -28.00
N ALA A 133 -4.57 -20.66 -28.56
CA ALA A 133 -4.02 -21.02 -29.87
C ALA A 133 -3.30 -22.37 -29.85
N GLY A 134 -2.62 -22.74 -28.75
CA GLY A 134 -2.03 -24.07 -28.58
C GLY A 134 -3.08 -25.18 -28.59
N ASN A 135 -4.24 -24.96 -27.96
CA ASN A 135 -5.35 -25.91 -27.98
C ASN A 135 -5.95 -26.10 -29.39
N GLU A 136 -6.04 -25.03 -30.16
CA GLU A 136 -6.53 -25.07 -31.56
C GLU A 136 -5.54 -25.79 -32.48
N LEU A 137 -4.26 -25.47 -32.38
CA LEU A 137 -3.19 -25.99 -33.27
C LEU A 137 -2.60 -27.33 -32.80
N LYS A 138 -3.05 -27.86 -31.65
CA LYS A 138 -2.57 -29.11 -31.04
C LYS A 138 -1.06 -29.10 -30.74
N VAL A 139 -0.54 -27.93 -30.36
CA VAL A 139 0.85 -27.72 -29.89
C VAL A 139 0.86 -27.23 -28.45
N SER A 140 2.02 -27.28 -27.80
CA SER A 140 2.12 -26.83 -26.41
C SER A 140 1.99 -25.30 -26.28
N ALA A 141 1.34 -24.83 -25.22
CA ALA A 141 1.23 -23.39 -24.95
C ALA A 141 2.61 -22.73 -24.77
N SER A 142 3.60 -23.46 -24.25
CA SER A 142 4.98 -22.99 -24.12
C SER A 142 5.65 -22.77 -25.47
N GLU A 143 5.50 -23.71 -26.41
CA GLU A 143 6.03 -23.57 -27.79
C GLU A 143 5.36 -22.38 -28.48
N MET A 144 4.04 -22.23 -28.32
CA MET A 144 3.35 -21.04 -28.82
C MET A 144 3.90 -19.76 -28.19
N PHE A 145 3.98 -19.69 -26.87
CA PHE A 145 4.41 -18.48 -26.18
C PHE A 145 5.86 -18.07 -26.48
N PHE A 146 6.79 -19.03 -26.49
CA PHE A 146 8.22 -18.72 -26.64
C PHE A 146 8.68 -18.67 -28.09
N ASP A 147 8.20 -19.58 -28.95
CA ASP A 147 8.68 -19.66 -30.33
C ASP A 147 7.88 -18.76 -31.28
N ASN A 148 6.66 -18.38 -30.88
CA ASN A 148 5.75 -17.57 -31.69
C ASN A 148 5.34 -16.26 -31.01
N PHE A 149 6.12 -15.76 -30.04
CA PHE A 149 5.79 -14.57 -29.24
C PHE A 149 5.32 -13.34 -30.05
N GLY A 150 5.88 -13.14 -31.25
CA GLY A 150 5.46 -12.09 -32.17
C GLY A 150 3.99 -12.23 -32.58
N LEU A 151 3.54 -13.46 -32.90
CA LEU A 151 2.15 -13.73 -33.23
C LEU A 151 1.20 -13.47 -32.06
N MET A 152 1.59 -13.80 -30.81
CA MET A 152 0.79 -13.45 -29.63
C MET A 152 0.68 -11.94 -29.47
N THR A 153 1.76 -11.20 -29.71
CA THR A 153 1.77 -9.74 -29.63
C THR A 153 0.89 -9.11 -30.69
N ASP A 154 0.93 -9.62 -31.93
CA ASP A 154 0.08 -9.17 -33.01
C ASP A 154 -1.40 -9.47 -32.73
N ALA A 155 -1.70 -10.69 -32.27
CA ALA A 155 -3.05 -11.10 -31.88
C ALA A 155 -3.60 -10.23 -30.75
N TRP A 156 -2.80 -9.98 -29.71
CA TRP A 156 -3.17 -9.07 -28.62
C TRP A 156 -3.40 -7.65 -29.13
N SER A 157 -2.53 -7.14 -30.01
CA SER A 157 -2.69 -5.79 -30.53
C SER A 157 -3.90 -5.65 -31.45
N ALA A 158 -4.29 -6.72 -32.13
CA ALA A 158 -5.49 -6.76 -32.96
C ALA A 158 -6.78 -6.91 -32.14
N SER A 159 -6.73 -7.61 -31.00
CA SER A 159 -7.89 -7.86 -30.14
C SER A 159 -8.12 -6.79 -29.07
N LYS A 160 -7.09 -6.04 -28.67
CA LYS A 160 -7.21 -5.06 -27.58
C LYS A 160 -8.27 -4.01 -27.90
N ASP A 161 -9.12 -3.76 -26.91
CA ASP A 161 -10.11 -2.71 -26.95
C ASP A 161 -9.75 -1.58 -25.97
N PHE A 162 -10.55 -0.52 -25.96
CA PHE A 162 -10.38 0.58 -25.01
C PHE A 162 -10.46 0.09 -23.55
N MET A 163 -11.32 -0.90 -23.27
CA MET A 163 -11.51 -1.42 -21.92
C MET A 163 -10.25 -2.12 -21.40
N THR A 164 -9.52 -2.81 -22.27
CA THR A 164 -8.21 -3.38 -21.96
C THR A 164 -7.27 -2.29 -21.43
N LEU A 165 -7.18 -1.15 -22.11
CA LEU A 165 -6.33 -0.04 -21.66
C LEU A 165 -6.78 0.54 -20.31
N VAL A 166 -8.09 0.60 -20.05
CA VAL A 166 -8.64 0.98 -18.75
C VAL A 166 -8.20 0.00 -17.67
N PHE A 167 -8.27 -1.30 -17.92
CA PHE A 167 -7.81 -2.31 -16.95
C PHE A 167 -6.31 -2.29 -16.72
N PHE A 168 -5.49 -1.95 -17.71
CA PHE A 168 -4.07 -1.67 -17.51
C PHE A 168 -3.85 -0.49 -16.56
N ALA A 169 -4.56 0.62 -16.80
CA ALA A 169 -4.47 1.79 -15.92
C ALA A 169 -4.92 1.46 -14.49
N LEU A 170 -6.01 0.70 -14.34
CA LEU A 170 -6.50 0.24 -13.04
C LEU A 170 -5.54 -0.74 -12.36
N ALA A 171 -4.86 -1.61 -13.11
CA ALA A 171 -3.84 -2.51 -12.57
C ALA A 171 -2.65 -1.71 -12.02
N ALA A 172 -2.13 -0.75 -12.79
CA ALA A 172 -1.06 0.14 -12.32
C ALA A 172 -1.48 0.97 -11.10
N PHE A 173 -2.70 1.51 -11.11
CA PHE A 173 -3.24 2.24 -9.97
C PHE A 173 -3.38 1.34 -8.73
N ALA A 174 -3.92 0.12 -8.90
CA ALA A 174 -4.08 -0.85 -7.84
C ALA A 174 -2.73 -1.31 -7.27
N ALA A 175 -1.71 -1.47 -8.12
CA ALA A 175 -0.35 -1.76 -7.67
C ALA A 175 0.23 -0.61 -6.86
N PHE A 176 0.10 0.62 -7.34
CA PHE A 176 0.55 1.79 -6.60
C PHE A 176 -0.15 1.91 -5.24
N ALA A 177 -1.47 1.73 -5.22
CA ALA A 177 -2.28 1.77 -4.00
C ALA A 177 -1.92 0.62 -3.04
N GLY A 178 -1.76 -0.60 -3.56
CA GLY A 178 -1.35 -1.78 -2.79
C GLY A 178 0.03 -1.62 -2.16
N ALA A 179 0.98 -1.05 -2.89
CA ALA A 179 2.32 -0.76 -2.36
C ALA A 179 2.30 0.26 -1.23
N LYS A 180 1.52 1.34 -1.37
CA LYS A 180 1.32 2.30 -0.27
C LYS A 180 0.64 1.65 0.93
N LYS A 181 -0.43 0.88 0.68
CA LYS A 181 -1.22 0.22 1.72
C LYS A 181 -0.40 -0.74 2.58
N ALA A 182 0.56 -1.44 1.98
CA ALA A 182 1.43 -2.36 2.69
C ALA A 182 2.44 -1.68 3.64
N THR A 183 2.54 -0.34 3.60
CA THR A 183 3.47 0.46 4.40
C THR A 183 2.79 1.42 5.38
N GLU A 184 1.45 1.42 5.39
CA GLU A 184 0.61 2.15 6.34
C GLU A 184 0.58 1.49 7.72
#